data_AF-A0A2E3FM50-F1
#
_entry.id   AF-A0A2E3FM50-F1
#
_cell.length_a   1.000
_cell.length_b   1.000
_cell.length_c   1.000
_cell.angle_alpha   90.00
_cell.angle_beta   90.00
_cell.angle_gamma   90.00
#
_symmetry.space_group_name_H-M   'P 1'
#
loop_
_entity.id
_entity.type
_entity.pdbx_description
1 polymer ?
#
loop_
_entity_poly.entity_id
_entity_poly.type
_entity_poly.pdbx_seq_one_letter_code
_entity_poly.pdbx_strand_id
1 'polypeptide(L)' 'MLKTYHIYMHDKCLFKDLNEDEFNLIWNRLYTSYWTEEVTYVEVTENTKDLVPSLEESSY' A
#
# COMPACT_ATOMS: atom_id res chain seq x y z
N MET A 1 3.89 -11.84 -7.28
CA MET A 1 3.06 -11.04 -6.37
C MET A 1 3.44 -9.59 -6.61
N LEU A 2 2.47 -8.75 -6.96
CA LEU A 2 2.69 -7.31 -7.07
C LEU A 2 2.51 -6.73 -5.67
N LYS A 3 3.56 -6.09 -5.15
CA LYS A 3 3.54 -5.39 -3.87
C LYS A 3 3.53 -3.90 -4.14
N THR A 4 2.56 -3.21 -3.57
CA THR A 4 2.49 -1.75 -3.58
C THR A 4 2.48 -1.21 -2.16
N TYR A 5 3.00 -0.01 -1.97
CA TYR A 5 3.16 0.62 -0.67
C TYR A 5 2.45 1.97 -0.65
N HIS A 6 1.68 2.21 0.40
CA HIS A 6 0.96 3.45 0.61
C HIS A 6 1.49 4.12 1.87
N ILE A 7 1.87 5.39 1.79
CA ILE A 7 2.38 6.19 2.91
C ILE A 7 1.30 7.17 3.35
N TYR A 8 1.02 7.18 4.65
CA TYR A 8 0.03 8.03 5.29
C TYR A 8 0.68 8.94 6.33
N MET A 9 0.08 10.12 6.53
CA MET A 9 0.46 11.05 7.59
C MET A 9 -0.78 11.76 8.13
N HIS A 10 -1.02 11.72 9.45
CA HIS A 10 -2.24 12.28 10.07
C HIS A 10 -3.54 11.83 9.36
N ASP A 11 -3.69 10.53 9.10
CA ASP A 11 -4.82 9.95 8.36
C ASP A 11 -4.97 10.46 6.89
N LYS A 12 -4.02 11.24 6.38
CA LYS A 12 -3.97 11.65 4.97
C LYS A 12 -3.04 10.75 4.18
N CYS A 13 -3.51 10.27 3.04
CA CYS A 13 -2.69 9.57 2.07
C CYS A 13 -1.73 10.57 1.42
N LEU A 14 -0.42 10.41 1.64
CA LEU A 14 0.61 11.21 0.96
C LEU A 14 0.99 10.58 -0.38
N PHE A 15 1.23 9.27 -0.36
CA PHE A 15 1.62 8.49 -1.52
C PHE A 15 0.88 7.16 -1.51
N LYS A 16 0.48 6.69 -2.69
CA LYS A 16 -0.16 5.40 -2.89
C LYS A 16 0.40 4.74 -4.13
N ASP A 17 0.16 3.44 -4.28
CA ASP A 17 0.58 2.64 -5.42
C ASP A 17 2.10 2.71 -5.68
N LEU A 18 2.90 2.89 -4.62
CA LEU A 18 4.36 2.93 -4.76
C LEU A 18 4.90 1.51 -4.93
N ASN A 19 5.79 1.31 -5.89
CA ASN A 19 6.57 0.09 -5.95
C ASN A 19 7.68 0.11 -4.88
N GLU A 20 8.32 -1.03 -4.63
CA GLU A 20 9.33 -1.17 -3.57
C GLU A 20 10.49 -0.16 -3.68
N ASP A 21 11.04 0.07 -4.88
CA ASP A 21 12.11 1.05 -5.10
C ASP A 21 11.67 2.49 -4.77
N GLU A 22 10.48 2.89 -5.24
CA GLU A 22 9.92 4.22 -5.00
C GLU A 22 9.64 4.44 -3.52
N PHE A 23 9.07 3.43 -2.85
CA PHE A 23 8.84 3.44 -1.41
C PHE A 23 10.15 3.64 -0.66
N ASN A 24 11.18 2.85 -0.96
CA ASN A 24 12.48 2.98 -0.31
C ASN A 24 13.10 4.36 -0.54
N LEU A 25 13.04 4.90 -1.76
CA LEU A 25 13.57 6.21 -2.07
C LEU A 25 12.87 7.32 -1.27
N ILE A 26 11.53 7.30 -1.23
CA ILE A 26 10.70 8.29 -0.55
C ILE A 26 10.86 8.15 0.96
N TRP A 27 10.81 6.93 1.48
CA TRP A 27 10.93 6.63 2.91
C TRP A 27 12.29 7.02 3.47
N ASN A 28 13.38 6.77 2.74
CA ASN A 28 14.73 7.21 3.14
C ASN A 28 14.91 8.74 3.06
N ARG A 29 14.14 9.42 2.21
CA ARG A 29 14.17 10.89 2.08
C ARG A 29 13.22 11.60 3.03
N LEU A 30 12.21 10.90 3.54
CA LEU A 30 11.36 11.40 4.61
C LEU A 30 12.25 11.65 5.82
N TYR A 31 12.37 12.93 6.20
CA TYR A 31 13.09 13.32 7.40
C TYR A 31 12.28 12.90 8.61
N THR A 32 12.39 11.63 8.98
CA THR A 32 11.69 11.03 10.11
C THR A 32 11.90 11.84 11.39
N SER A 33 13.06 12.50 11.55
CA SER A 33 13.36 13.39 12.68
C SER A 33 12.39 14.56 12.89
N TYR A 34 11.64 15.01 11.87
CA TYR A 34 10.59 16.03 12.04
C TYR A 34 9.16 15.44 12.04
N TRP A 35 9.00 14.17 11.64
CA TRP A 35 7.71 13.55 11.29
C TRP A 35 7.49 12.24 12.07
N THR A 36 8.28 12.03 13.13
CA THR A 36 8.53 10.75 13.79
C THR A 36 7.29 10.08 14.36
N GLU A 37 6.25 10.85 14.68
CA GLU A 37 5.10 10.32 15.43
C GLU A 37 3.88 10.03 14.54
N GLU A 38 3.87 10.47 13.27
CA GLU A 38 2.62 10.51 12.50
C GLU A 38 2.71 9.97 11.07
N VAL A 39 3.89 9.53 10.60
CA VAL A 39 4.04 8.88 9.28
C VAL A 39 3.96 7.36 9.41
N THR A 40 3.00 6.76 8.71
CA THR A 40 2.79 5.31 8.67
C THR A 40 2.77 4.81 7.22
N TYR A 41 2.91 3.50 7.01
CA TYR A 41 2.77 2.91 5.69
C TYR A 41 2.01 1.58 5.75
N VAL A 42 1.42 1.19 4.61
CA VAL A 42 0.74 -0.09 4.41
C VAL A 42 1.33 -0.78 3.18
N GLU A 43 1.69 -2.04 3.32
CA GLU A 43 2.02 -2.92 2.19
C GLU A 43 0.75 -3.60 1.70
N VAL A 44 0.44 -3.41 0.42
CA VAL A 44 -0.65 -4.06 -0.28
C VAL A 44 -0.05 -5.13 -1.18
N THR A 45 -0.38 -6.38 -0.92
CA THR A 45 0.00 -7.50 -1.80
C THR A 45 -1.22 -7.92 -2.59
N GLU A 46 -1.26 -7.58 -3.88
CA GLU A 46 -2.30 -8.08 -4.77
C GLU A 46 -1.96 -9.52 -5.17
N ASN A 47 -2.68 -10.46 -4.58
CA ASN A 47 -2.74 -11.83 -5.08
C ASN A 47 -3.77 -11.86 -6.21
N THR A 48 -3.31 -12.11 -7.44
CA THR A 48 -4.17 -12.39 -8.59
C THR A 48 -5.06 -13.63 -8.42
N LYS A 49 -4.91 -14.37 -7.31
CA LYS A 49 -5.76 -15.51 -6.93
C LYS A 49 -7.06 -15.09 -6.23
N ASP A 50 -7.18 -13.85 -5.76
CA ASP A 50 -8.39 -13.32 -5.11
C ASP A 50 -9.35 -12.68 -6.13
N LEU A 51 -8.96 -12.63 -7.41
CA LEU A 51 -9.80 -12.19 -8.54
C LEU A 51 -10.57 -13.35 -9.19
N VAL A 52 -10.70 -14.52 -8.55
CA VAL A 52 -11.78 -15.43 -8.93
C VAL A 52 -13.05 -14.79 -8.38
N PRO A 53 -13.96 -14.26 -9.22
CA PRO A 53 -15.31 -14.06 -8.75
C PRO A 53 -15.76 -15.47 -8.39
N SER A 54 -16.11 -15.72 -7.13
CA SER A 54 -16.96 -16.84 -6.80
C SER A 54 -18.29 -16.58 -7.53
N LEU A 55 -18.35 -16.97 -8.81
CA LEU A 55 -19.58 -17.29 -9.51
C LEU A 55 -20.13 -18.53 -8.81
N GLU A 56 -20.59 -18.36 -7.57
CA GLU A 56 -21.43 -19.32 -6.91
C GLU A 56 -22.70 -19.39 -7.74
N GLU A 57 -22.74 -20.45 -8.56
CA GLU A 57 -23.89 -20.97 -9.27
C GLU A 57 -25.15 -20.83 -8.41
N SER A 58 -25.91 -19.78 -8.67
CA SER A 58 -27.33 -19.76 -8.31
C SER A 58 -28.08 -20.35 -9.49
N SER A 59 -28.12 -21.68 -9.58
CA SER A 59 -29.05 -22.37 -10.47
C SER A 59 -30.49 -22.01 -10.05
N TYR A 60 -31.23 -21.38 -10.95
CA TYR A 60 -32.70 -21.27 -10.90
C TYR A 60 -33.29 -21.65 -12.26
#